data_AF-A0A914PBP2-F1
#
_entry.id   AF-A0A914PBP2-F1
#
_cell.length_a   1.000
_cell.length_b   1.000
_cell.length_c   1.000
_cell.angle_alpha   90.00
_cell.angle_beta   90.00
_cell.angle_gamma   90.00
#
_symmetry.space_group_name_H-M   'P 1'
#
loop_
_entity.id
_entity.type
_entity.pdbx_description
1 polymer ?
#
loop_
_entity_poly.entity_id
_entity_poly.type
_entity_poly.pdbx_seq_one_letter_code
_entity_poly.pdbx_strand_id
1 'polypeptide(L)'
;MQPILQERLAECQQKTDELNNDRNKIGEKLAAAKQKEDEANADLTLTQSQKILMTEEVKRFENRIKSSNEMAEQAKEKIKATEREKETFERQIHLLDREIKDAQAELRNLEPKEPTLADEYARLREQYNAASANCSSDQRKKATLQMLMEEKRNGNIPGVRGRLGNLGAIDPKFDVAISTTCGQLDMIVCDTWETINKCLEFIEQHNLDRTTFVACDRIEYLRDKMQKIKTPEDTPRLFDLIECGNNEEIKLAFYYCLRDTLIVH
;
A
#
# COMPACT_ATOMS: atom_id res chain seq x y z
N MET A 1 -25.91 -153.07 -10.53
CA MET A 1 -25.98 -151.69 -11.09
C MET A 1 -26.14 -150.60 -10.03
N GLN A 2 -26.66 -150.89 -8.82
CA GLN A 2 -26.84 -149.91 -7.74
C GLN A 2 -25.59 -149.49 -6.93
N PRO A 3 -24.56 -150.32 -6.67
CA PRO A 3 -23.45 -149.92 -5.76
C PRO A 3 -22.42 -148.97 -6.40
N ILE A 4 -22.15 -149.10 -7.71
CA ILE A 4 -21.22 -148.23 -8.46
C ILE A 4 -21.75 -146.79 -8.53
N LEU A 5 -23.07 -146.62 -8.58
CA LEU A 5 -23.73 -145.31 -8.58
C LEU A 5 -23.61 -144.60 -7.23
N GLN A 6 -23.68 -145.33 -6.10
CA GLN A 6 -23.50 -144.78 -4.75
C GLN A 6 -22.05 -144.36 -4.48
N GLU A 7 -21.08 -145.14 -4.93
CA GLU A 7 -19.65 -144.81 -4.80
C GLU A 7 -19.29 -143.56 -5.61
N ARG A 8 -19.78 -143.46 -6.86
CA ARG A 8 -19.64 -142.25 -7.69
C ARG A 8 -20.39 -141.04 -7.13
N LEU A 9 -21.53 -141.25 -6.45
CA LEU A 9 -22.27 -140.19 -5.77
C LEU A 9 -21.48 -139.66 -4.56
N ALA A 10 -20.88 -140.54 -3.77
CA ALA A 10 -20.05 -140.19 -2.62
C ALA A 10 -18.76 -139.48 -3.05
N GLU A 11 -18.12 -139.93 -4.14
CA GLU A 11 -16.95 -139.28 -4.74
C GLU A 11 -17.29 -137.88 -5.30
N CYS A 12 -18.48 -137.73 -5.89
CA CYS A 12 -19.01 -136.43 -6.29
C CYS A 12 -19.36 -135.54 -5.10
N GLN A 13 -19.95 -136.07 -4.03
CA GLN A 13 -20.26 -135.32 -2.80
C GLN A 13 -18.99 -134.85 -2.11
N GLN A 14 -17.98 -135.70 -1.98
CA GLN A 14 -16.69 -135.36 -1.39
C GLN A 14 -15.96 -134.27 -2.20
N LYS A 15 -15.94 -134.37 -3.54
CA LYS A 15 -15.44 -133.30 -4.41
C LYS A 15 -16.27 -132.03 -4.30
N THR A 16 -17.59 -132.14 -4.10
CA THR A 16 -18.48 -130.98 -3.91
C THR A 16 -18.19 -130.28 -2.58
N ASP A 17 -17.91 -131.04 -1.52
CA ASP A 17 -17.55 -130.52 -0.20
C ASP A 17 -16.15 -129.90 -0.18
N GLU A 18 -15.17 -130.52 -0.87
CA GLU A 18 -13.84 -129.95 -1.07
C GLU A 18 -13.91 -128.65 -1.88
N LEU A 19 -14.63 -128.64 -3.00
CA LEU A 19 -14.85 -127.44 -3.80
C LEU A 19 -15.62 -126.36 -3.03
N ASN A 20 -16.58 -126.74 -2.17
CA ASN A 20 -17.28 -125.79 -1.30
C ASN A 20 -16.35 -125.20 -0.23
N ASN A 21 -15.45 -126.00 0.36
CA ASN A 21 -14.44 -125.52 1.30
C ASN A 21 -13.43 -124.58 0.64
N ASP A 22 -12.95 -124.91 -0.55
CA ASP A 22 -12.06 -124.03 -1.32
C ASP A 22 -12.78 -122.76 -1.77
N ARG A 23 -14.05 -122.86 -2.18
CA ARG A 23 -14.90 -121.68 -2.48
C ARG A 23 -15.07 -120.80 -1.26
N ASN A 24 -15.28 -121.36 -0.08
CA ASN A 24 -15.42 -120.60 1.18
C ASN A 24 -14.09 -119.93 1.56
N LYS A 25 -12.95 -120.64 1.49
CA LYS A 25 -11.62 -120.06 1.75
C LYS A 25 -11.26 -118.94 0.77
N ILE A 26 -11.60 -119.12 -0.51
CA ILE A 26 -11.41 -118.08 -1.54
C ILE A 26 -12.36 -116.91 -1.26
N GLY A 27 -13.61 -117.19 -0.85
CA GLY A 27 -14.59 -116.18 -0.44
C GLY A 27 -14.14 -115.33 0.75
N GLU A 28 -13.58 -115.95 1.79
CA GLU A 28 -13.00 -115.25 2.94
C GLU A 28 -11.79 -114.39 2.55
N LYS A 29 -10.88 -114.92 1.72
CA LYS A 29 -9.74 -114.16 1.19
C LYS A 29 -10.20 -112.99 0.32
N LEU A 30 -11.22 -113.18 -0.50
CA LEU A 30 -11.81 -112.14 -1.35
C LEU A 30 -12.49 -111.05 -0.50
N ALA A 31 -13.22 -111.43 0.55
CA ALA A 31 -13.83 -110.49 1.49
C ALA A 31 -12.77 -109.67 2.24
N ALA A 32 -11.70 -110.31 2.73
CA ALA A 32 -10.59 -109.62 3.38
C ALA A 32 -9.81 -108.70 2.43
N ALA A 33 -9.65 -109.10 1.16
CA ALA A 33 -9.03 -108.26 0.14
C ALA A 33 -9.90 -107.04 -0.21
N LYS A 34 -11.22 -107.24 -0.36
CA LYS A 34 -12.18 -106.15 -0.57
C LYS A 34 -12.22 -105.18 0.61
N GLN A 35 -12.20 -105.67 1.84
CA GLN A 35 -12.15 -104.81 3.02
C GLN A 35 -10.88 -103.95 3.02
N LYS A 36 -9.71 -104.51 2.70
CA LYS A 36 -8.47 -103.74 2.57
C LYS A 36 -8.50 -102.75 1.41
N GLU A 37 -9.16 -103.09 0.30
CA GLU A 37 -9.37 -102.20 -0.84
C GLU A 37 -10.27 -101.02 -0.46
N ASP A 38 -11.37 -101.27 0.26
CA ASP A 38 -12.29 -100.24 0.75
C ASP A 38 -11.60 -99.31 1.77
N GLU A 39 -10.82 -99.86 2.71
CA GLU A 39 -10.01 -99.09 3.67
C GLU A 39 -8.97 -98.22 2.94
N ALA A 40 -8.24 -98.77 1.98
CA ALA A 40 -7.27 -98.02 1.18
C ALA A 40 -7.93 -96.94 0.31
N ASN A 41 -9.10 -97.21 -0.25
CA ASN A 41 -9.86 -96.22 -1.02
C ASN A 41 -10.39 -95.09 -0.13
N ALA A 42 -10.82 -95.39 1.11
CA ALA A 42 -11.23 -94.39 2.08
C ALA A 42 -10.06 -93.46 2.44
N ASP A 43 -8.88 -94.03 2.74
CA ASP A 43 -7.67 -93.27 3.04
C ASP A 43 -7.19 -92.44 1.84
N LEU A 44 -7.27 -93.00 0.62
CA LEU A 44 -6.96 -92.28 -0.60
C LEU A 44 -7.90 -91.07 -0.78
N THR A 45 -9.19 -91.25 -0.56
CA THR A 45 -10.21 -90.19 -0.70
C THR A 45 -10.01 -89.08 0.33
N LEU A 46 -9.67 -89.44 1.58
CA LEU A 46 -9.33 -88.51 2.65
C LEU A 46 -8.09 -87.69 2.30
N THR A 47 -7.03 -88.36 1.86
CA THR A 47 -5.75 -87.72 1.50
C THR A 47 -5.92 -86.81 0.27
N GLN A 48 -6.70 -87.23 -0.72
CA GLN A 48 -7.06 -86.40 -1.88
C GLN A 48 -7.83 -85.14 -1.45
N SER A 49 -8.79 -85.29 -0.53
CA SER A 49 -9.56 -84.16 0.00
C SER A 49 -8.67 -83.17 0.77
N GLN A 50 -7.76 -83.68 1.62
CA GLN A 50 -6.77 -82.86 2.33
C GLN A 50 -5.81 -82.14 1.37
N LYS A 51 -5.35 -82.82 0.30
CA LYS A 51 -4.52 -82.21 -0.74
C LYS A 51 -5.24 -81.06 -1.44
N ILE A 52 -6.53 -81.23 -1.77
CA ILE A 52 -7.34 -80.17 -2.40
C ILE A 52 -7.44 -78.96 -1.48
N LEU A 53 -7.78 -79.17 -0.20
CA LEU A 53 -7.85 -78.10 0.81
C LEU A 53 -6.52 -77.33 0.93
N MET A 54 -5.41 -78.05 1.09
CA MET A 54 -4.07 -77.45 1.16
C MET A 54 -3.71 -76.67 -0.11
N THR A 55 -4.07 -77.19 -1.29
CA THR A 55 -3.81 -76.51 -2.56
C THR A 55 -4.63 -75.22 -2.68
N GLU A 56 -5.88 -75.22 -2.22
CA GLU A 56 -6.70 -74.01 -2.17
C GLU A 56 -6.16 -72.98 -1.17
N GLU A 57 -5.70 -73.41 0.00
CA GLU A 57 -5.07 -72.52 0.98
C GLU A 57 -3.81 -71.87 0.44
N VAL A 58 -2.93 -72.65 -0.20
CA VAL A 58 -1.72 -72.12 -0.88
C VAL A 58 -2.11 -71.06 -1.90
N LYS A 59 -3.10 -71.32 -2.77
CA LYS A 59 -3.59 -70.33 -3.74
C LYS A 59 -4.12 -69.06 -3.07
N ARG A 60 -4.83 -69.17 -1.95
CA ARG A 60 -5.30 -67.99 -1.19
C ARG A 60 -4.14 -67.18 -0.64
N PHE A 61 -3.13 -67.83 -0.08
CA PHE A 61 -1.93 -67.15 0.42
C PHE A 61 -1.13 -66.50 -0.72
N GLU A 62 -0.96 -67.18 -1.85
CA GLU A 62 -0.30 -66.61 -3.03
C GLU A 62 -1.02 -65.34 -3.52
N ASN A 63 -2.35 -65.38 -3.63
CA ASN A 63 -3.14 -64.21 -4.03
C ASN A 63 -3.03 -63.07 -3.02
N ARG A 64 -2.98 -63.38 -1.71
CA ARG A 64 -2.80 -62.38 -0.66
C ARG A 64 -1.40 -61.77 -0.65
N ILE A 65 -0.37 -62.55 -0.97
CA ILE A 65 1.00 -62.04 -1.13
C ILE A 65 1.07 -61.13 -2.36
N LYS A 66 0.47 -61.53 -3.48
CA LYS A 66 0.41 -60.70 -4.70
C LYS A 66 -0.27 -59.36 -4.43
N SER A 67 -1.47 -59.37 -3.84
CA SER A 67 -2.19 -58.13 -3.53
C SER A 67 -1.44 -57.27 -2.52
N SER A 68 -0.82 -57.87 -1.50
CA SER A 68 0.02 -57.14 -0.54
C SER A 68 1.24 -56.49 -1.21
N ASN A 69 1.88 -57.17 -2.16
CA ASN A 69 3.02 -56.61 -2.90
C ASN A 69 2.59 -55.47 -3.82
N GLU A 70 1.46 -55.59 -4.50
CA GLU A 70 0.88 -54.52 -5.32
C GLU A 70 0.56 -53.28 -4.47
N MET A 71 -0.05 -53.47 -3.29
CA MET A 71 -0.30 -52.38 -2.35
C MET A 71 1.00 -51.74 -1.84
N ALA A 72 2.02 -52.54 -1.57
CA ALA A 72 3.32 -52.04 -1.11
C ALA A 72 4.01 -51.19 -2.19
N GLU A 73 3.95 -51.58 -3.47
CA GLU A 73 4.52 -50.75 -4.53
C GLU A 73 3.72 -49.47 -4.77
N GLN A 74 2.39 -49.52 -4.75
CA GLN A 74 1.58 -48.30 -4.82
C GLN A 74 1.88 -47.35 -3.67
N ALA A 75 2.10 -47.86 -2.45
CA ALA A 75 2.48 -47.06 -1.30
C ALA A 75 3.87 -46.42 -1.49
N LYS A 76 4.85 -47.16 -2.01
CA LYS A 76 6.19 -46.63 -2.33
C LYS A 76 6.14 -45.53 -3.39
N GLU A 77 5.35 -45.70 -4.44
CA GLU A 77 5.18 -44.67 -5.46
C GLU A 77 4.55 -43.40 -4.89
N LYS A 78 3.52 -43.54 -4.04
CA LYS A 78 2.91 -42.39 -3.33
C LYS A 78 3.92 -41.67 -2.44
N ILE A 79 4.72 -42.41 -1.66
CA ILE A 79 5.76 -41.81 -0.81
C ILE A 79 6.74 -40.98 -1.66
N LYS A 80 7.23 -41.55 -2.76
CA LYS A 80 8.15 -40.83 -3.67
C LYS A 80 7.51 -39.59 -4.29
N ALA A 81 6.22 -39.64 -4.64
CA ALA A 81 5.50 -38.48 -5.16
C ALA A 81 5.38 -37.38 -4.09
N THR A 82 4.97 -37.75 -2.87
CA THR A 82 4.85 -36.80 -1.75
C THR A 82 6.21 -36.21 -1.33
N GLU A 83 7.30 -36.97 -1.38
CA GLU A 83 8.65 -36.45 -1.13
C GLU A 83 9.06 -35.39 -2.16
N ARG A 84 8.76 -35.62 -3.44
CA ARG A 84 9.02 -34.62 -4.50
C ARG A 84 8.18 -33.36 -4.28
N GLU A 85 6.91 -33.50 -3.94
CA GLU A 85 6.04 -32.35 -3.64
C GLU A 85 6.56 -31.57 -2.43
N LYS A 86 6.99 -32.27 -1.36
CA LYS A 86 7.61 -31.64 -0.19
C LYS A 86 8.84 -30.81 -0.58
N GLU A 87 9.76 -31.37 -1.37
CA GLU A 87 10.93 -30.62 -1.84
C GLU A 87 10.54 -29.38 -2.66
N THR A 88 9.51 -29.48 -3.49
CA THR A 88 9.02 -28.32 -4.26
C THR A 88 8.45 -27.23 -3.36
N PHE A 89 7.68 -27.60 -2.34
CA PHE A 89 7.13 -26.64 -1.39
C PHE A 89 8.23 -26.02 -0.52
N GLU A 90 9.24 -26.78 -0.09
CA GLU A 90 10.39 -26.25 0.64
C GLU A 90 11.15 -25.19 -0.18
N ARG A 91 11.38 -25.44 -1.47
CA ARG A 91 11.99 -24.44 -2.37
C ARG A 91 11.12 -23.20 -2.53
N GLN A 92 9.80 -23.35 -2.66
CA GLN A 92 8.88 -22.22 -2.76
C GLN A 92 8.88 -21.39 -1.48
N ILE A 93 8.85 -22.03 -0.30
CA ILE A 93 8.92 -21.35 0.99
C ILE A 93 10.21 -20.53 1.09
N HIS A 94 11.36 -21.08 0.69
CA HIS A 94 12.62 -20.35 0.69
C HIS A 94 12.63 -19.14 -0.25
N LEU A 95 11.99 -19.24 -1.42
CA LEU A 95 11.85 -18.12 -2.36
C LEU A 95 10.95 -17.03 -1.76
N LEU A 96 9.78 -17.41 -1.25
CA LEU A 96 8.83 -16.50 -0.60
C LEU A 96 9.45 -15.80 0.61
N ASP A 97 10.22 -16.51 1.45
CA ASP A 97 10.88 -15.91 2.62
C ASP A 97 11.95 -14.89 2.21
N ARG A 98 12.61 -15.10 1.06
CA ARG A 98 13.53 -14.12 0.49
C ARG A 98 12.79 -12.89 -0.04
N GLU A 99 11.71 -13.09 -0.81
CA GLU A 99 10.88 -11.99 -1.33
C GLU A 99 10.28 -11.15 -0.20
N ILE A 100 9.81 -11.78 0.88
CA ILE A 100 9.31 -11.09 2.07
C ILE A 100 10.42 -10.23 2.70
N LYS A 101 11.63 -10.77 2.84
CA LYS A 101 12.76 -10.01 3.41
C LYS A 101 13.16 -8.83 2.53
N ASP A 102 13.20 -9.02 1.22
CA ASP A 102 13.53 -7.96 0.26
C ASP A 102 12.45 -6.87 0.29
N ALA A 103 11.17 -7.23 0.26
CA ALA A 103 10.06 -6.28 0.38
C ALA A 103 10.05 -5.53 1.73
N GLN A 104 10.35 -6.22 2.84
CA GLN A 104 10.48 -5.57 4.16
C GLN A 104 11.69 -4.63 4.24
N ALA A 105 12.76 -4.89 3.50
CA ALA A 105 13.91 -4.00 3.41
C ALA A 105 13.56 -2.75 2.59
N GLU A 106 12.85 -2.92 1.47
CA GLU A 106 12.33 -1.79 0.68
C GLU A 106 11.36 -0.93 1.50
N LEU A 107 10.43 -1.54 2.24
CA LEU A 107 9.49 -0.82 3.09
C LEU A 107 10.22 0.01 4.15
N ARG A 108 11.20 -0.58 4.85
CA ARG A 108 12.02 0.14 5.84
C ARG A 108 12.83 1.30 5.24
N ASN A 109 13.20 1.22 3.96
CA ASN A 109 13.88 2.29 3.25
C ASN A 109 12.93 3.40 2.78
N LEU A 110 11.66 3.09 2.57
CA LEU A 110 10.62 4.02 2.10
C LEU A 110 9.90 4.73 3.25
N GLU A 111 9.66 4.04 4.36
CA GLU A 111 9.03 4.58 5.58
C GLU A 111 9.62 5.93 6.04
N PRO A 112 10.95 6.15 6.10
CA PRO A 112 11.48 7.44 6.50
C PRO A 112 11.39 8.51 5.41
N LYS A 113 11.24 8.13 4.13
CA LYS A 113 11.18 9.09 3.01
C LYS A 113 9.82 9.76 2.90
N GLU A 114 8.75 9.04 3.24
CA GLU A 114 7.39 9.56 3.20
C GLU A 114 7.18 10.80 4.09
N PRO A 115 7.52 10.80 5.40
CA PRO A 115 7.38 11.99 6.23
C PRO A 115 8.29 13.13 5.79
N THR A 116 9.54 12.84 5.37
CA THR A 116 10.44 13.90 4.89
C THR A 116 9.90 14.59 3.66
N LEU A 117 9.32 13.84 2.72
CA LEU A 117 8.76 14.39 1.50
C LEU A 117 7.45 15.15 1.78
N ALA A 118 6.65 14.68 2.75
CA ALA A 118 5.45 15.36 3.21
C ALA A 118 5.80 16.71 3.87
N ASP A 119 6.83 16.76 4.71
CA ASP A 119 7.31 17.98 5.35
C ASP A 119 7.86 18.98 4.32
N GLU A 120 8.65 18.50 3.35
CA GLU A 120 9.14 19.31 2.23
C GLU A 120 7.98 19.87 1.39
N TYR A 121 6.98 19.05 1.09
CA TYR A 121 5.79 19.48 0.36
C TYR A 121 5.01 20.55 1.14
N ALA A 122 4.78 20.34 2.44
CA ALA A 122 4.09 21.31 3.29
C ALA A 122 4.83 22.65 3.31
N ARG A 123 6.15 22.64 3.51
CA ARG A 123 6.99 23.84 3.50
C ARG A 123 6.95 24.56 2.16
N LEU A 124 7.04 23.82 1.04
CA LEU A 124 6.99 24.42 -0.30
C LEU A 124 5.61 24.99 -0.61
N ARG A 125 4.55 24.32 -0.12
CA ARG A 125 3.16 24.79 -0.26
C ARG A 125 2.92 26.08 0.52
N GLU A 126 3.44 26.19 1.73
CA GLU A 126 3.38 27.43 2.52
C GLU A 126 4.10 28.58 1.81
N GLN A 127 5.32 28.34 1.32
CA GLN A 127 6.07 29.34 0.55
C GLN A 127 5.32 29.77 -0.72
N TYR A 128 4.73 28.81 -1.44
CA TYR A 128 3.93 29.10 -2.63
C TYR A 128 2.70 29.94 -2.28
N ASN A 129 1.95 29.57 -1.24
CA ASN A 129 0.77 30.31 -0.82
C ASN A 129 1.13 31.73 -0.37
N ALA A 130 2.23 31.90 0.38
CA ALA A 130 2.71 33.22 0.81
C ALA A 130 3.12 34.08 -0.41
N ALA A 131 3.90 33.53 -1.34
CA ALA A 131 4.31 34.24 -2.55
C ALA A 131 3.12 34.59 -3.45
N SER A 132 2.15 33.67 -3.59
CA SER A 132 0.93 33.89 -4.37
C SER A 132 0.04 34.97 -3.74
N ALA A 133 -0.13 34.95 -2.42
CA ALA A 133 -0.88 35.98 -1.70
C ALA A 133 -0.23 37.36 -1.86
N ASN A 134 1.09 37.45 -1.73
CA ASN A 134 1.83 38.69 -1.92
C ASN A 134 1.72 39.21 -3.36
N CYS A 135 1.93 38.35 -4.36
CA CYS A 135 1.85 38.73 -5.78
C CYS A 135 0.44 39.19 -6.18
N SER A 136 -0.60 38.48 -5.71
CA SER A 136 -1.98 38.87 -6.00
C SER A 136 -2.38 40.17 -5.32
N SER A 137 -1.95 40.42 -4.09
CA SER A 137 -2.16 41.70 -3.41
C SER A 137 -1.47 42.85 -4.14
N ASP A 138 -0.19 42.68 -4.50
CA ASP A 138 0.57 43.70 -5.20
C ASP A 138 0.00 44.02 -6.59
N GLN A 139 -0.45 43.00 -7.32
CA GLN A 139 -1.04 43.19 -8.65
C GLN A 139 -2.34 43.99 -8.59
N ARG A 140 -3.21 43.70 -7.62
CA ARG A 140 -4.49 44.42 -7.46
C ARG A 140 -4.29 45.86 -6.97
N LYS A 141 -3.34 46.09 -6.06
CA LYS A 141 -2.95 47.45 -5.64
C LYS A 141 -2.43 48.27 -6.83
N LYS A 142 -1.56 47.68 -7.67
CA LYS A 142 -1.05 48.33 -8.89
C LYS A 142 -2.17 48.65 -9.87
N ALA A 143 -3.10 47.72 -10.10
CA ALA A 143 -4.26 47.95 -10.97
C ALA A 143 -5.14 49.09 -10.46
N THR A 144 -5.43 49.12 -9.15
CA THR A 144 -6.22 50.19 -8.53
C THR A 144 -5.56 51.56 -8.68
N LEU A 145 -4.25 51.65 -8.42
CA LEU A 145 -3.48 52.88 -8.62
C LEU A 145 -3.48 53.33 -10.08
N GLN A 146 -3.35 52.40 -11.02
CA GLN A 146 -3.33 52.73 -12.44
C GLN A 146 -4.67 53.33 -12.88
N MET A 147 -5.81 52.72 -12.49
CA MET A 147 -7.14 53.22 -12.85
C MET A 147 -7.42 54.59 -12.23
N LEU A 148 -7.06 54.81 -10.97
CA LEU A 148 -7.19 56.13 -10.33
C LEU A 148 -6.34 57.20 -11.05
N MET A 149 -5.15 56.82 -11.53
CA MET A 149 -4.28 57.72 -12.29
C MET A 149 -4.81 58.03 -13.68
N GLU A 150 -5.51 57.08 -14.32
CA GLU A 150 -6.20 57.30 -15.59
C GLU A 150 -7.37 58.27 -15.42
N GLU A 151 -8.19 58.09 -14.38
CA GLU A 151 -9.30 59.01 -14.06
C GLU A 151 -8.83 60.44 -13.73
N LYS A 152 -7.68 60.56 -13.06
CA LYS A 152 -7.02 61.85 -12.86
C LYS A 152 -6.63 62.48 -14.20
N ARG A 153 -6.04 61.72 -15.14
CA ARG A 153 -5.63 62.24 -16.46
C ARG A 153 -6.84 62.64 -17.31
N ASN A 154 -7.94 61.91 -17.19
CA ASN A 154 -9.20 62.21 -17.86
C ASN A 154 -9.93 63.42 -17.25
N GLY A 155 -9.51 63.86 -16.06
CA GLY A 155 -10.05 65.05 -15.38
C GLY A 155 -11.31 64.79 -14.55
N ASN A 156 -11.72 63.52 -14.38
CA ASN A 156 -12.92 63.14 -13.63
C ASN A 156 -12.72 63.30 -12.11
N ILE A 157 -11.51 62.97 -11.64
CA ILE A 157 -11.11 63.13 -10.22
C ILE A 157 -9.82 63.97 -10.15
N PRO A 158 -9.92 65.30 -10.33
CA PRO A 158 -8.80 66.19 -10.08
C PRO A 158 -8.45 66.17 -8.59
N GLY A 159 -7.16 66.32 -8.25
CA GLY A 159 -6.70 66.42 -6.86
C GLY A 159 -5.91 65.22 -6.33
N VAL A 160 -5.98 64.06 -7.00
CA VAL A 160 -5.11 62.92 -6.70
C VAL A 160 -3.66 63.27 -7.05
N ARG A 161 -2.74 63.27 -6.10
CA ARG A 161 -1.31 63.52 -6.35
C ARG A 161 -0.62 62.23 -6.77
N GLY A 162 -0.78 61.18 -5.97
CA GLY A 162 -0.31 59.82 -6.27
C GLY A 162 0.18 59.03 -5.07
N ARG A 163 0.74 57.85 -5.32
CA ARG A 163 1.33 57.01 -4.27
C ARG A 163 2.48 57.74 -3.60
N LEU A 164 2.45 57.87 -2.27
CA LEU A 164 3.42 58.61 -1.48
C LEU A 164 4.87 58.18 -1.78
N GLY A 165 5.14 56.88 -1.87
CA GLY A 165 6.48 56.37 -2.20
C GLY A 165 7.02 56.75 -3.59
N ASN A 166 6.16 57.17 -4.53
CA ASN A 166 6.60 57.67 -5.85
C ASN A 166 6.80 59.20 -5.87
N LEU A 167 6.45 59.89 -4.79
CA LEU A 167 6.44 61.35 -4.71
C LEU A 167 7.66 61.92 -3.97
N GLY A 168 8.57 61.06 -3.51
CA GLY A 168 9.82 61.46 -2.86
C GLY A 168 10.96 60.52 -3.23
N ALA A 169 12.19 61.02 -3.09
CA ALA A 169 13.42 60.26 -3.27
C ALA A 169 14.22 60.24 -1.97
N ILE A 170 14.97 59.17 -1.75
CA ILE A 170 15.87 59.00 -0.62
C ILE A 170 17.15 58.32 -1.12
N ASP A 171 18.26 58.54 -0.41
CA ASP A 171 19.52 57.85 -0.70
C ASP A 171 19.32 56.31 -0.63
N PRO A 172 19.78 55.54 -1.64
CA PRO A 172 19.67 54.08 -1.66
C PRO A 172 20.20 53.38 -0.40
N LYS A 173 21.13 54.00 0.33
CA LYS A 173 21.63 53.50 1.62
C LYS A 173 20.50 53.28 2.64
N PHE A 174 19.43 54.06 2.57
CA PHE A 174 18.32 54.02 3.53
C PHE A 174 17.03 53.41 2.94
N ASP A 175 17.07 52.90 1.71
CA ASP A 175 15.90 52.35 1.01
C ASP A 175 15.27 51.15 1.75
N VAL A 176 16.10 50.25 2.28
CA VAL A 176 15.64 49.12 3.10
C VAL A 176 15.03 49.60 4.42
N ALA A 177 15.61 50.63 5.04
CA ALA A 177 15.14 51.14 6.32
C ALA A 177 13.75 51.79 6.18
N ILE A 178 13.53 52.58 5.14
CA ILE A 178 12.23 53.26 4.95
C ILE A 178 11.14 52.28 4.51
N SER A 179 11.44 51.34 3.61
CA SER A 179 10.47 50.35 3.10
C SER A 179 10.04 49.33 4.16
N THR A 180 10.96 48.95 5.06
CA THR A 180 10.65 48.03 6.17
C THR A 180 9.87 48.72 7.28
N THR A 181 10.20 49.98 7.58
CA THR A 181 9.63 50.69 8.74
C THR A 181 8.27 51.31 8.45
N CYS A 182 7.97 51.67 7.20
CA CYS A 182 6.78 52.42 6.85
C CYS A 182 5.96 51.78 5.72
N GLY A 183 5.04 50.86 6.08
CA GLY A 183 4.03 50.34 5.14
C GLY A 183 3.01 51.39 4.67
N GLN A 184 3.07 52.61 5.21
CA GLN A 184 2.20 53.73 4.84
C GLN A 184 2.67 54.47 3.58
N LEU A 185 3.85 54.15 3.04
CA LEU A 185 4.35 54.70 1.77
C LEU A 185 3.49 54.29 0.56
N ASP A 186 2.70 53.23 0.68
CA ASP A 186 1.74 52.79 -0.33
C ASP A 186 0.42 53.60 -0.32
N MET A 187 0.25 54.54 0.62
CA MET A 187 -0.93 55.41 0.65
C MET A 187 -0.96 56.36 -0.56
N ILE A 188 -2.17 56.66 -1.04
CA ILE A 188 -2.40 57.64 -2.10
C ILE A 188 -2.64 59.02 -1.48
N VAL A 189 -1.87 60.00 -1.89
CA VAL A 189 -2.00 61.40 -1.45
C VAL A 189 -3.01 62.12 -2.33
N CYS A 190 -4.01 62.75 -1.70
CA CYS A 190 -5.02 63.61 -2.31
C CYS A 190 -4.99 65.00 -1.65
N ASP A 191 -5.44 66.02 -2.38
CA ASP A 191 -5.52 67.39 -1.91
C ASP A 191 -6.53 67.59 -0.77
N THR A 192 -7.78 67.17 -0.94
CA THR A 192 -8.86 67.36 0.04
C THR A 192 -9.60 66.08 0.42
N TRP A 193 -10.32 66.13 1.54
CA TRP A 193 -11.20 65.05 1.99
C TRP A 193 -12.30 64.72 0.97
N GLU A 194 -12.84 65.72 0.26
CA GLU A 194 -13.87 65.51 -0.77
C GLU A 194 -13.33 64.69 -1.95
N THR A 195 -12.08 64.94 -2.36
CA THR A 195 -11.42 64.16 -3.42
C THR A 195 -11.28 62.69 -3.02
N ILE A 196 -10.98 62.40 -1.75
CA ILE A 196 -10.89 61.03 -1.25
C ILE A 196 -12.25 60.33 -1.32
N ASN A 197 -13.34 61.00 -0.91
CA ASN A 197 -14.67 60.39 -0.99
C ASN A 197 -15.05 60.04 -2.44
N LYS A 198 -14.71 60.90 -3.41
CA LYS A 198 -14.89 60.59 -4.84
C LYS A 198 -14.03 59.39 -5.29
N CYS A 199 -12.80 59.28 -4.82
CA CYS A 199 -11.96 58.10 -5.08
C CYS A 199 -12.55 56.82 -4.47
N LEU A 200 -13.13 56.89 -3.27
CA LEU A 200 -13.76 55.74 -2.61
C LEU A 200 -15.01 55.29 -3.37
N GLU A 201 -15.87 56.22 -3.78
CA GLU A 201 -17.04 55.93 -4.63
C GLU A 201 -16.62 55.26 -5.94
N PHE A 202 -15.55 55.74 -6.58
CA PHE A 202 -15.01 55.12 -7.80
C PHE A 202 -14.47 53.71 -7.55
N ILE A 203 -13.74 53.48 -6.45
CA ILE A 203 -13.24 52.16 -6.06
C ILE A 203 -14.39 51.18 -5.85
N GLU A 204 -15.46 51.61 -5.18
CA GLU A 204 -16.65 50.78 -4.94
C GLU A 204 -17.39 50.46 -6.24
N GLN A 205 -17.59 51.45 -7.12
CA GLN A 205 -18.27 51.26 -8.41
C GLN A 205 -17.55 50.27 -9.33
N HIS A 206 -16.21 50.26 -9.30
CA HIS A 206 -15.39 49.40 -10.13
C HIS A 206 -14.90 48.12 -9.42
N ASN A 207 -15.37 47.86 -8.20
CA ASN A 207 -14.95 46.73 -7.35
C ASN A 207 -13.41 46.61 -7.24
N LEU A 208 -12.73 47.75 -7.06
CA LEU A 208 -11.28 47.80 -6.92
C LEU A 208 -10.85 47.47 -5.47
N ASP A 209 -9.57 47.16 -5.31
CA ASP A 209 -9.03 46.79 -4.00
C ASP A 209 -9.02 48.00 -3.05
N ARG A 210 -9.31 47.73 -1.77
CA ARG A 210 -9.30 48.76 -0.72
C ARG A 210 -7.93 49.42 -0.64
N THR A 211 -7.90 50.73 -0.84
CA THR A 211 -6.69 51.54 -0.80
C THR A 211 -6.80 52.57 0.32
N THR A 212 -5.68 52.92 0.94
CA THR A 212 -5.63 53.93 1.99
C THR A 212 -5.17 55.27 1.42
N PHE A 213 -5.80 56.35 1.89
CA PHE A 213 -5.58 57.70 1.37
C PHE A 213 -5.09 58.64 2.47
N VAL A 214 -4.36 59.68 2.06
CA VAL A 214 -3.95 60.80 2.90
C VAL A 214 -4.52 62.08 2.30
N ALA A 215 -5.27 62.83 3.09
CA ALA A 215 -5.84 64.11 2.70
C ALA A 215 -4.92 65.24 3.19
N CYS A 216 -4.36 66.03 2.27
CA CYS A 216 -3.43 67.11 2.62
C CYS A 216 -4.08 68.17 3.52
N ASP A 217 -5.33 68.54 3.24
CA ASP A 217 -6.15 69.46 4.04
C ASP A 217 -6.30 69.03 5.52
N ARG A 218 -6.44 67.73 5.78
CA ARG A 218 -6.63 67.19 7.14
C ARG A 218 -5.35 67.12 7.94
N ILE A 219 -4.18 67.12 7.30
CA ILE A 219 -2.88 66.99 7.97
C ILE A 219 -2.15 68.32 8.14
N GLU A 220 -2.75 69.45 7.75
CA GLU A 220 -2.14 70.79 7.85
C GLU A 220 -1.67 71.17 9.26
N TYR A 221 -2.34 70.66 10.30
CA TYR A 221 -1.94 70.88 11.71
C TYR A 221 -0.54 70.36 12.06
N LEU A 222 0.07 69.55 11.19
CA LEU A 222 1.43 69.02 11.36
C LEU A 222 2.51 69.89 10.74
N ARG A 223 2.14 70.90 9.97
CA ARG A 223 3.07 71.77 9.24
C ARG A 223 4.12 72.40 10.17
N ASP A 224 3.70 72.89 11.33
CA ASP A 224 4.60 73.52 12.31
C ASP A 224 5.55 72.52 13.01
N LYS A 225 5.23 71.22 12.95
CA LYS A 225 5.99 70.15 13.62
C LYS A 225 7.06 69.52 12.71
N MET A 226 7.14 69.94 11.44
CA MET A 226 8.11 69.42 10.47
C MET A 226 9.54 69.94 10.69
N GLN A 227 9.73 70.86 11.63
CA GLN A 227 11.03 71.43 11.93
C GLN A 227 12.03 70.35 12.37
N LYS A 228 13.32 70.62 12.18
CA LYS A 228 14.37 69.71 12.66
C LYS A 228 14.32 69.65 14.18
N ILE A 229 14.26 68.44 14.69
CA ILE A 229 14.26 68.17 16.13
C ILE A 229 15.68 67.82 16.58
N LYS A 230 16.00 68.08 17.86
CA LYS A 230 17.21 67.54 18.47
C LYS A 230 16.98 66.06 18.74
N THR A 231 17.72 65.21 18.03
CA THR A 231 17.62 63.76 18.16
C THR A 231 18.62 63.25 19.21
N PRO A 232 18.32 62.14 19.90
CA PRO A 232 19.31 61.44 20.73
C PRO A 232 20.52 61.02 19.89
N GLU A 233 21.72 61.20 20.44
CA GLU A 233 23.00 60.80 19.81
C GLU A 233 23.27 61.41 18.43
N ASP A 234 22.62 62.54 18.10
CA ASP A 234 22.70 63.21 16.78
C ASP A 234 22.37 62.26 15.61
N THR A 235 21.50 61.28 15.88
CA THR A 235 21.07 60.28 14.90
C THR A 235 20.16 60.93 13.85
N PRO A 236 20.34 60.65 12.54
CA PRO A 236 19.49 61.23 11.50
C PRO A 236 18.06 60.69 11.56
N ARG A 237 17.08 61.58 11.40
CA ARG A 237 15.66 61.24 11.25
C ARG A 237 15.37 60.93 9.78
N LEU A 238 14.66 59.83 9.51
CA LEU A 238 14.30 59.39 8.16
C LEU A 238 13.65 60.49 7.33
N PHE A 239 12.70 61.21 7.93
CA PHE A 239 11.98 62.29 7.28
C PHE A 239 12.90 63.40 6.75
N ASP A 240 13.99 63.73 7.47
CA ASP A 240 14.90 64.80 7.06
C ASP A 240 15.80 64.40 5.87
N LEU A 241 15.86 63.10 5.55
CA LEU A 241 16.64 62.54 4.46
C LEU A 241 15.84 62.43 3.15
N ILE A 242 14.55 62.75 3.16
CA ILE A 242 13.67 62.61 1.99
C ILE A 242 13.64 63.90 1.19
N GLU A 243 13.89 63.75 -0.10
CA GLU A 243 13.81 64.81 -1.10
C GLU A 243 12.45 64.73 -1.81
N CYS A 244 11.57 65.72 -1.60
CA CYS A 244 10.19 65.73 -2.13
C CYS A 244 9.95 66.82 -3.20
N GLY A 245 11.02 67.41 -3.75
CA GLY A 245 10.93 68.67 -4.50
C GLY A 245 10.39 69.83 -3.64
N ASN A 246 10.04 70.96 -4.29
CA ASN A 246 9.50 72.16 -3.61
C ASN A 246 8.01 72.06 -3.24
N ASN A 247 7.46 70.84 -3.12
CA ASN A 247 6.04 70.66 -2.83
C ASN A 247 5.80 70.38 -1.34
N GLU A 248 5.40 71.41 -0.60
CA GLU A 248 5.18 71.34 0.85
C GLU A 248 4.05 70.37 1.24
N GLU A 249 3.01 70.22 0.42
CA GLU A 249 1.90 69.29 0.68
C GLU A 249 2.40 67.83 0.74
N ILE A 250 3.29 67.47 -0.20
CA ILE A 250 3.87 66.13 -0.28
C ILE A 250 4.80 65.90 0.92
N LYS A 251 5.61 66.91 1.26
CA LYS A 251 6.51 66.83 2.42
C LYS A 251 5.71 66.65 3.71
N LEU A 252 4.56 67.31 3.85
CA LEU A 252 3.66 67.15 4.98
C LEU A 252 3.09 65.72 5.07
N ALA A 253 2.73 65.12 3.93
CA ALA A 253 2.30 63.73 3.86
C ALA A 253 3.40 62.74 4.28
N PHE A 254 4.66 62.98 3.88
CA PHE A 254 5.80 62.19 4.37
C PHE A 254 5.99 62.31 5.88
N TYR A 255 5.84 63.52 6.44
CA TYR A 255 5.93 63.70 7.89
C TYR A 255 4.79 63.01 8.65
N TYR A 256 3.58 62.99 8.09
CA TYR A 256 2.44 62.25 8.66
C TYR A 256 2.76 60.76 8.83
N CYS A 257 3.39 60.15 7.82
CA CYS A 257 3.73 58.73 7.80
C CYS A 257 4.98 58.37 8.63
N LEU A 258 6.02 59.19 8.59
CA LEU A 258 7.31 58.86 9.20
C LEU A 258 7.53 59.45 10.58
N ARG A 259 6.85 60.56 10.91
CA ARG A 259 6.99 61.23 12.20
C ARG A 259 8.48 61.41 12.56
N ASP A 260 8.82 61.11 13.81
CA ASP A 260 10.17 61.22 14.36
C ASP A 260 10.89 59.86 14.34
N THR A 261 10.78 59.12 13.22
CA THR A 261 11.50 57.85 13.04
C THR A 261 12.99 58.09 12.81
N LEU A 262 13.82 57.52 13.68
CA LEU A 262 15.28 57.62 13.65
C LEU A 262 15.90 56.36 13.05
N ILE A 263 17.01 56.51 12.33
CA ILE A 263 17.80 55.37 11.83
C ILE A 263 19.02 55.19 12.71
N VAL A 264 19.05 54.09 13.46
CA VAL A 264 20.25 53.67 14.19
C VAL A 264 21.05 52.73 13.28
N HIS A 265 22.37 52.92 13.26
CA HIS A 265 23.32 52.08 12.52
C HIS A 265 23.83 50.93 13.39
#